data_AF-A0A961KMC8-F1
#
_entry.id   AF-A0A961KMC8-F1
#
_cell.length_a   1.000
_cell.length_b   1.000
_cell.length_c   1.000
_cell.angle_alpha   90.00
_cell.angle_beta   90.00
_cell.angle_gamma   90.00
#
_symmetry.space_group_name_H-M   'P 1'
#
loop_
_entity.id
_entity.type
_entity.pdbx_description
1 polymer ?
#
loop_
_entity_poly.entity_id
_entity_poly.type
_entity_poly.pdbx_seq_one_letter_code
_entity_poly.pdbx_strand_id
1 'polypeptide(L)' 'SAVQSRATGGVAGGTYLFALPGSPGACKDAWDEILERQFDYRHRPCNFVEIMPRLDEHLRRK' A
#
# COMPACT_ATOMS: atom_id res chain seq x y z
N SER A 1 1.27 -13.11 13.07
CA SER A 1 1.22 -14.11 11.99
C SER A 1 1.10 -13.45 10.62
N ALA A 2 2.22 -13.00 10.03
CA ALA A 2 2.28 -12.64 8.61
C ALA A 2 2.59 -13.88 7.73
N VAL A 3 3.32 -14.86 8.28
CA VAL A 3 3.69 -16.12 7.60
C VAL A 3 2.48 -17.01 7.24
N GLN A 4 1.37 -16.93 7.98
CA GLN A 4 0.16 -17.72 7.71
C GLN A 4 -0.87 -16.99 6.82
N SER A 5 -0.72 -15.68 6.67
CA SER A 5 -1.63 -14.85 5.87
C SER A 5 -0.96 -14.49 4.56
N ARG A 6 -1.50 -14.92 3.42
CA ARG A 6 -1.05 -14.50 2.08
C ARG A 6 -1.48 -13.06 1.75
N ALA A 7 -1.30 -12.12 2.69
CA ALA A 7 -1.58 -10.72 2.46
C ALA A 7 -0.61 -10.21 1.39
N THR A 8 -1.12 -9.47 0.40
CA THR A 8 -0.31 -8.97 -0.70
C THR A 8 -0.76 -7.58 -1.10
N GLY A 9 0.15 -6.81 -1.69
CA GLY A 9 -0.11 -5.47 -2.19
C GLY A 9 0.54 -5.27 -3.55
N GLY A 10 -0.04 -4.42 -4.38
CA GLY A 10 0.47 -4.13 -5.72
C GLY A 10 -0.12 -2.84 -6.29
N VAL A 11 0.26 -2.55 -7.53
CA VAL A 11 -0.24 -1.40 -8.30
C VAL A 11 -0.79 -1.91 -9.62
N ALA A 12 -1.98 -1.46 -9.99
CA ALA A 12 -2.54 -1.69 -11.31
C ALA A 12 -3.30 -0.44 -11.77
N GLY A 13 -3.02 0.02 -13.00
CA GLY A 13 -3.66 1.21 -13.59
C GLY A 13 -3.57 2.45 -12.69
N GLY A 14 -2.36 2.80 -12.23
CA GLY A 14 -2.14 3.96 -11.36
C GLY A 14 -2.75 3.85 -9.96
N THR A 15 -3.28 2.67 -9.56
CA THR A 15 -4.00 2.48 -8.30
C THR A 15 -3.33 1.44 -7.43
N TYR A 16 -3.16 1.74 -6.14
CA TYR A 16 -2.71 0.75 -5.15
C TYR A 16 -3.84 -0.23 -4.81
N LEU A 17 -3.51 -1.52 -4.75
CA LEU A 17 -4.41 -2.58 -4.33
C LEU A 17 -3.76 -3.38 -3.20
N PHE A 18 -4.52 -3.67 -2.14
CA PHE A 18 -4.09 -4.48 -1.02
C PHE A 18 -5.10 -5.58 -0.76
N ALA A 19 -4.66 -6.84 -0.80
CA ALA A 19 -5.45 -7.98 -0.39
C ALA A 19 -5.06 -8.34 1.06
N LEU A 20 -5.99 -8.14 1.98
CA LEU A 20 -5.82 -8.40 3.40
C LEU A 20 -6.65 -9.62 3.84
N PRO A 21 -6.30 -10.27 4.97
CA PRO A 21 -7.11 -11.36 5.51
C PRO A 21 -8.50 -10.86 5.92
N GLY A 22 -9.53 -11.69 5.75
CA GLY A 22 -10.92 -11.30 6.06
C GLY A 22 -11.24 -11.06 7.54
N SER A 23 -10.29 -11.33 8.45
CA SER A 23 -10.46 -11.04 9.87
C SER A 23 -10.44 -9.53 10.12
N PRO A 24 -11.43 -8.95 10.84
CA PRO A 24 -11.43 -7.53 11.17
C PRO A 24 -10.18 -7.08 11.93
N GLY A 25 -9.64 -7.93 12.81
CA GLY A 25 -8.40 -7.64 13.52
C GLY A 25 -7.21 -7.51 12.58
N ALA A 26 -7.11 -8.37 11.57
CA ALA A 26 -6.04 -8.28 10.57
C ALA A 26 -6.18 -7.02 9.69
N CYS A 27 -7.40 -6.61 9.35
CA CYS A 27 -7.64 -5.35 8.65
C CYS A 27 -7.25 -4.14 9.51
N LYS A 28 -7.59 -4.16 10.80
CA LYS A 28 -7.21 -3.11 11.76
C LYS A 28 -5.69 -3.01 11.89
N ASP A 29 -5.01 -4.14 12.10
CA ASP A 29 -3.55 -4.19 12.23
C ASP A 29 -2.88 -3.69 10.94
N ALA A 30 -3.35 -4.11 9.76
CA ALA A 30 -2.82 -3.62 8.49
C ALA A 30 -3.01 -2.11 8.30
N TRP A 31 -4.13 -1.56 8.76
CA TRP A 31 -4.39 -0.13 8.70
C TRP A 31 -3.50 0.65 9.68
N ASP A 32 -3.61 0.35 10.97
CA ASP A 32 -2.97 1.13 12.05
C ASP A 32 -1.43 1.02 12.01
N GLU A 33 -0.89 -0.16 11.69
CA GLU A 33 0.55 -0.41 11.77
C GLU A 33 1.30 -0.14 10.46
N ILE A 34 0.60 -0.10 9.31
CA ILE A 34 1.23 0.03 7.99
C ILE A 34 0.58 1.11 7.14
N LEU A 35 -0.68 0.92 6.73
CA LEU A 35 -1.28 1.73 5.67
C LEU A 35 -1.49 3.19 6.09
N GLU A 36 -1.91 3.45 7.33
CA GLU A 36 -2.10 4.81 7.85
C GLU A 36 -0.80 5.62 7.72
N ARG A 37 0.33 5.05 8.15
CA ARG A 37 1.64 5.69 8.06
C ARG A 37 2.07 5.91 6.61
N GLN A 38 1.84 4.93 5.73
CA GLN A 38 2.24 5.03 4.33
C GLN A 38 1.34 5.96 3.50
N PHE A 39 0.09 6.21 3.91
CA PHE A 39 -0.81 7.17 3.27
C PHE A 39 -0.82 8.56 3.95
N ASP A 40 0.00 8.77 4.98
CA ASP A 40 0.27 10.10 5.52
C ASP A 40 1.44 10.76 4.78
N TYR A 41 1.17 11.87 4.08
CA TYR A 41 2.20 12.62 3.33
C TYR A 41 3.32 13.17 4.23
N ARG A 42 3.08 13.29 5.54
CA ARG A 42 4.08 13.78 6.53
C ARG A 42 5.04 12.67 6.94
N HIS A 43 4.74 11.42 6.61
CA HIS A 43 5.59 10.28 6.92
C HIS A 43 6.87 10.34 6.08
N ARG A 44 8.01 10.21 6.76
CA ARG A 44 9.36 10.32 6.19
C ARG A 44 10.15 9.04 6.51
N PRO A 45 11.16 8.67 5.71
CA PRO A 45 11.75 9.43 4.59
C PRO A 45 11.02 9.32 3.25
N CYS A 46 10.00 8.45 3.15
CA CYS A 46 9.17 8.28 1.97
C CYS A 46 7.80 7.72 2.38
N ASN A 47 6.81 7.86 1.50
CA ASN A 47 5.45 7.32 1.68
C ASN A 47 4.77 7.08 0.32
N PHE A 48 3.62 6.40 0.31
CA PHE A 48 2.90 6.10 -0.94
C PHE A 48 2.36 7.35 -1.64
N VAL A 49 1.97 8.38 -0.90
CA VAL A 49 1.45 9.64 -1.46
C VAL A 49 2.51 10.33 -2.34
N GLU A 50 3.77 10.33 -1.91
CA GLU A 50 4.89 10.86 -2.71
C GLU A 50 5.16 10.04 -3.97
N ILE A 51 4.83 8.75 -3.98
CA ILE A 51 5.07 7.83 -5.10
C ILE A 51 3.88 7.79 -6.07
N MET A 52 2.67 8.14 -5.65
CA MET A 52 1.46 8.14 -6.49
C MET A 52 1.65 8.76 -7.89
N PRO A 53 2.31 9.93 -8.05
CA PRO A 53 2.52 10.53 -9.36
C PRO A 53 3.38 9.70 -10.34
N ARG A 54 4.13 8.71 -9.82
CA ARG A 54 5.04 7.85 -10.58
C ARG A 54 4.46 6.49 -10.93
N LEU A 55 3.24 6.16 -10.49
CA LEU A 55 2.67 4.83 -10.69
C LEU A 55 2.50 4.45 -12.17
N ASP A 56 2.23 5.45 -13.02
CA ASP A 56 2.07 5.28 -14.47
C ASP A 56 3.34 5.67 -15.26
N GLU A 57 4.50 5.84 -14.60
CA GLU A 57 5.75 6.23 -15.25
C GLU A 57 6.15 5.26 -16.38
N HIS A 58 5.84 3.97 -16.23
CA HIS A 58 6.13 2.95 -17.24
C HIS A 58 5.30 3.11 -18.52
N LEU A 59 4.12 3.74 -18.46
CA LEU A 59 3.26 4.01 -19.63
C LEU A 59 3.78 5.19 -20.45
N ARG A 60 4.63 6.03 -19.85
CA ARG A 60 5.17 7.25 -20.48
C ARG A 60 6.53 7.03 -21.15
N ARG A 61 7.09 5.81 -21.10
CA ARG A 61 8.34 5.49 -21.79
C ARG A 61 8.10 5.51 -23.31
N LYS A 62 8.61 6.56 -23.97
CA LYS A 62 8.81 6.61 -25.43
C LYS A 62 9.96 5.70 -25.84
#